data_AF-A0ABC9YNF6-F1
#
_entry.id   AF-A0ABC9YNF6-F1
#
_cell.length_a   1.000
_cell.length_b   1.000
_cell.length_c   1.000
_cell.angle_alpha   90.00
_cell.angle_beta   90.00
_cell.angle_gamma   90.00
#
_symmetry.space_group_name_H-M   'P 1'
#
loop_
_entity.id
_entity.type
_entity.pdbx_description
1 polymer ?
#
loop_
_entity_poly.entity_id
_entity_poly.type
_entity_poly.pdbx_seq_one_letter_code
_entity_poly.pdbx_strand_id
1 'polypeptide(L)'
;MTKFVQTIEFTTTRLDEFNEKLDEWLVATQGKRAATHAMETRDRDRDNTYLQIVEFPSYEEAMANSALPETSGFAESMAALCDGPAVFRNLDLVREDDMLPHDGLSLRVRSFDSPDETRQFESGSGRFEVVQDGSGSGSGSGSGSGSGSVGRGVFMPGWRWSTHVKPIAGTDSCQASHVGYCVSGRMRIVMDDGSAGEVGAGDFMVCPPGHDAWVLGDEPCVLIDWAAAGDYARRR
;
A
#
# COMPACT_ATOMS: atom_id res chain seq x y z
N MET A 1 11.45 22.15 5.33
CA MET A 1 10.42 22.00 6.36
C MET A 1 10.84 20.83 7.23
N THR A 2 10.83 20.99 8.54
CA THR A 2 11.21 19.93 9.49
C THR A 2 10.00 19.05 9.73
N LYS A 3 10.13 17.73 9.52
CA LYS A 3 9.07 16.77 9.86
C LYS A 3 8.74 16.90 11.35
N PHE A 4 7.49 16.63 11.70
CA PHE A 4 7.00 16.66 13.06
C PHE A 4 6.57 15.26 13.49
N VAL A 5 6.93 14.86 14.70
CA VAL A 5 6.57 13.57 15.29
C VAL A 5 5.72 13.83 16.53
N GLN A 6 4.58 13.15 16.62
CA GLN A 6 3.79 13.10 17.84
C GLN A 6 3.83 11.70 18.43
N THR A 7 4.12 11.60 19.72
CA THR A 7 3.96 10.34 20.46
C THR A 7 2.77 10.44 21.40
N ILE A 8 1.92 9.42 21.41
CA ILE A 8 0.74 9.32 22.27
C ILE A 8 0.88 8.05 23.12
N GLU A 9 1.23 8.21 24.39
CA GLU A 9 1.32 7.10 25.34
C GLU A 9 -0.03 6.90 26.02
N PHE A 10 -0.53 5.68 26.07
CA PHE A 10 -1.78 5.35 26.73
C PHE A 10 -1.72 3.97 27.37
N THR A 11 -2.62 3.72 28.31
CA THR A 11 -2.77 2.43 28.96
C THR A 11 -4.16 1.89 28.64
N THR A 12 -4.28 0.63 28.22
CA THR A 12 -5.58 -0.01 28.01
C THR A 12 -5.50 -1.54 28.11
N THR A 13 -6.50 -2.13 28.74
CA THR A 13 -6.78 -3.57 28.66
C THR A 13 -7.58 -3.98 27.43
N ARG A 14 -8.05 -3.02 26.62
CA ARG A 14 -8.96 -3.20 25.49
C ARG A 14 -8.30 -2.78 24.17
N LEU A 15 -7.09 -3.28 23.90
CA LEU A 15 -6.32 -2.93 22.72
C LEU A 15 -7.04 -3.33 21.41
N ASP A 16 -7.71 -4.48 21.38
CA ASP A 16 -8.40 -4.93 20.16
C ASP A 16 -9.53 -3.96 19.78
N GLU A 17 -10.36 -3.54 20.75
CA GLU A 17 -11.39 -2.51 20.56
C GLU A 17 -10.78 -1.15 20.18
N PHE A 18 -9.61 -0.82 20.74
CA PHE A 18 -8.87 0.38 20.37
C PHE A 18 -8.47 0.36 18.89
N ASN A 19 -7.94 -0.77 18.42
CA ASN A 19 -7.49 -0.95 17.05
C ASN A 19 -8.64 -0.98 16.05
N GLU A 20 -9.81 -1.53 16.40
CA GLU A 20 -11.01 -1.42 15.57
C GLU A 20 -11.40 0.05 15.32
N LYS A 21 -11.32 0.91 16.34
CA LYS A 21 -11.57 2.36 16.17
C LYS A 21 -10.48 3.07 15.39
N LEU A 22 -9.23 2.63 15.51
CA LEU A 22 -8.14 3.16 14.69
C LEU A 22 -8.37 2.83 13.22
N ASP A 23 -8.80 1.60 12.90
CA ASP A 23 -9.13 1.18 11.54
C ASP A 23 -10.30 1.99 10.95
N GLU A 24 -11.37 2.20 11.73
CA GLU A 24 -12.49 3.07 11.34
C GLU A 24 -12.00 4.50 11.00
N TRP A 25 -11.12 5.06 11.83
CA TRP A 25 -10.54 6.39 11.60
C TRP A 25 -9.63 6.43 10.37
N LEU A 26 -8.82 5.40 10.13
CA LEU A 26 -7.98 5.28 8.93
C LEU A 26 -8.80 5.29 7.65
N VAL A 27 -9.96 4.63 7.64
CA VAL A 27 -10.89 4.66 6.50
C VAL A 27 -11.54 6.04 6.36
N ALA A 28 -12.09 6.59 7.46
CA ALA A 28 -12.82 7.85 7.45
C ALA A 28 -11.97 9.07 7.03
N THR A 29 -10.66 9.01 7.29
CA THR A 29 -9.71 10.08 6.97
C THR A 29 -8.92 9.86 5.69
N GLN A 30 -9.21 8.81 4.92
CA GLN A 30 -8.52 8.53 3.67
C GLN A 30 -8.62 9.72 2.71
N GLY A 31 -7.46 10.17 2.20
CA GLY A 31 -7.35 11.34 1.33
C GLY A 31 -7.47 12.70 2.03
N LYS A 32 -7.71 12.74 3.35
CA LYS A 32 -7.82 13.97 4.16
C LYS A 32 -6.71 14.12 5.19
N ARG A 33 -6.29 13.01 5.83
CA ARG A 33 -5.27 13.04 6.90
C ARG A 33 -3.91 13.49 6.35
N ALA A 34 -3.17 14.22 7.19
CA ALA A 34 -1.79 14.62 6.90
C ALA A 34 -0.75 13.63 7.45
N ALA A 35 -1.15 12.69 8.32
CA ALA A 35 -0.24 11.67 8.83
C ALA A 35 0.34 10.84 7.69
N THR A 36 1.67 10.77 7.63
CA THR A 36 2.42 10.10 6.56
C THR A 36 2.88 8.70 6.94
N HIS A 37 3.09 8.47 8.23
CA HIS A 37 3.49 7.19 8.80
C HIS A 37 3.04 7.11 10.26
N ALA A 38 2.64 5.93 10.71
CA ALA A 38 2.25 5.70 12.09
C ALA A 38 2.68 4.30 12.54
N MET A 39 3.08 4.17 13.81
CA MET A 39 3.47 2.91 14.43
C MET A 39 2.79 2.78 15.79
N GLU A 40 2.18 1.61 16.05
CA GLU A 40 1.74 1.21 17.38
C GLU A 40 2.80 0.32 18.03
N THR A 41 3.16 0.63 19.27
CA THR A 41 4.12 -0.17 20.03
C THR A 41 3.54 -0.53 21.39
N ARG A 42 3.85 -1.73 21.87
CA ARG A 42 3.59 -2.15 23.25
C ARG A 42 4.85 -1.95 24.08
N ASP A 43 4.71 -1.30 25.22
CA ASP A 43 5.77 -1.21 26.22
C ASP A 43 6.06 -2.62 26.76
N ARG A 44 7.33 -3.01 26.72
CA ARG A 44 7.78 -4.34 27.15
C ARG A 44 7.72 -4.50 28.67
N ASP A 45 7.97 -3.41 29.38
CA ASP A 45 8.23 -3.42 30.83
C ASP A 45 7.02 -2.92 31.62
N ARG A 46 6.09 -2.22 30.98
CA ARG A 46 4.83 -1.75 31.55
C ARG A 46 3.65 -2.44 30.89
N ASP A 47 2.98 -3.31 31.63
CA ASP A 47 1.78 -3.99 31.14
C ASP A 47 0.73 -3.01 30.64
N ASN A 48 0.04 -3.40 29.58
CA ASN A 48 -1.07 -2.66 28.97
C ASN A 48 -0.71 -1.23 28.55
N THR A 49 0.58 -0.88 28.47
CA THR A 49 1.03 0.45 28.05
C THR A 49 1.47 0.40 26.60
N TYR A 50 1.01 1.37 25.83
CA TYR A 50 1.23 1.45 24.40
C TYR A 50 1.64 2.86 23.99
N LEU A 51 2.38 2.97 22.89
CA LEU A 51 2.77 4.23 22.30
C LEU A 51 2.39 4.23 20.82
N GLN A 52 1.58 5.19 20.42
CA GLN A 52 1.39 5.55 19.02
C GLN A 52 2.44 6.60 18.64
N ILE A 53 3.21 6.36 17.59
CA ILE A 53 4.23 7.26 17.06
C ILE A 53 3.77 7.67 15.66
N VAL A 54 3.47 8.95 15.47
CA VAL A 54 2.85 9.46 14.23
C VAL A 54 3.70 10.56 13.61
N GLU A 55 4.00 10.42 12.33
CA GLU A 55 4.81 11.35 11.56
C GLU A 55 3.96 12.24 10.66
N PHE A 56 4.24 13.54 10.70
CA PHE A 56 3.61 14.59 9.90
C PHE A 56 4.66 15.40 9.14
N PRO A 57 4.30 15.98 7.98
CA PRO A 57 5.21 16.84 7.24
C PRO A 57 5.61 18.12 8.00
N SER A 58 4.74 18.60 8.89
CA SER A 58 4.98 19.76 9.78
C SER A 58 4.06 19.76 11.00
N TYR A 59 4.38 20.60 12.00
CA TYR A 59 3.51 20.83 13.16
C TYR A 59 2.15 21.43 12.78
N GLU A 60 2.13 22.36 11.83
CA GLU A 60 0.89 22.98 11.35
C GLU A 60 -0.05 21.94 10.74
N GLU A 61 0.50 21.04 9.92
CA GLU A 61 -0.26 19.93 9.34
C GLU A 61 -0.73 18.93 10.39
N ALA A 62 0.06 18.67 11.44
CA ALA A 62 -0.38 17.86 12.57
C ALA A 62 -1.58 18.48 13.29
N MET A 63 -1.56 19.80 13.53
CA MET A 63 -2.67 20.50 14.19
C MET A 63 -3.92 20.56 13.29
N ALA A 64 -3.75 20.77 11.98
CA ALA A 64 -4.85 20.69 11.02
C ALA A 64 -5.48 19.29 11.00
N ASN A 65 -4.66 18.23 11.06
CA ASN A 65 -5.12 16.84 11.16
C ASN A 65 -5.90 16.58 12.47
N SER A 66 -5.43 17.11 13.60
CA SER A 66 -6.15 17.02 14.88
C SER A 66 -7.48 17.77 14.88
N ALA A 67 -7.61 18.83 14.09
CA ALA A 67 -8.84 19.61 13.96
C ALA A 67 -9.91 18.95 13.06
N LEU A 68 -9.60 17.85 12.39
CA LEU A 68 -10.60 17.10 11.62
C LEU A 68 -11.74 16.62 12.55
N PRO A 69 -13.01 16.76 12.15
CA PRO A 69 -14.15 16.25 12.93
C PRO A 69 -14.02 14.75 13.24
N GLU A 70 -13.56 13.97 12.26
CA GLU A 70 -13.33 12.54 12.38
C GLU A 70 -12.24 12.23 13.43
N THR A 71 -11.19 13.05 13.51
CA THR A 71 -10.12 12.90 14.51
C THR A 71 -10.58 13.29 15.91
N SER A 72 -11.43 14.31 16.05
CA SER A 72 -12.00 14.69 17.35
C SER A 72 -12.86 13.55 17.94
N GLY A 73 -13.77 12.98 17.14
CA GLY A 73 -14.62 11.86 17.58
C GLY A 73 -13.83 10.59 17.87
N PHE A 74 -12.77 10.33 17.10
CA PHE A 74 -11.82 9.27 17.39
C PHE A 74 -11.12 9.49 18.74
N ALA A 75 -10.58 10.69 19.00
CA ALA A 75 -9.90 10.99 20.26
C ALA A 75 -10.80 10.79 21.51
N GLU A 76 -12.07 11.15 21.43
CA GLU A 76 -13.05 10.90 22.50
C GLU A 76 -13.28 9.39 22.72
N SER A 77 -13.44 8.63 21.64
CA SER A 77 -13.60 7.18 21.69
C SER A 77 -12.37 6.49 22.29
N MET A 78 -11.16 6.96 21.93
CA MET A 78 -9.91 6.46 22.46
C MET A 78 -9.75 6.76 23.95
N ALA A 79 -10.10 7.97 24.38
CA ALA A 79 -10.05 8.34 25.79
C ALA A 79 -10.96 7.44 26.65
N ALA A 80 -12.12 7.04 26.13
CA ALA A 80 -13.04 6.12 26.82
C ALA A 80 -12.52 4.67 26.89
N LEU A 81 -11.64 4.28 25.98
CA LEU A 81 -11.01 2.96 25.92
C LEU A 81 -9.74 2.86 26.78
N CYS A 82 -9.16 3.99 27.17
CA CYS A 82 -7.96 4.03 28.01
C CYS A 82 -8.28 3.93 29.52
N ASP A 83 -7.39 3.28 30.26
CA ASP A 83 -7.44 3.11 31.71
C ASP A 83 -6.90 4.34 32.47
N GLY A 84 -6.62 5.44 31.75
CA GLY A 84 -6.06 6.68 32.26
C GLY A 84 -5.86 7.73 31.15
N PRO A 85 -5.45 8.95 31.52
CA PRO A 85 -5.19 10.01 30.54
C PRO A 85 -3.98 9.66 29.67
N ALA A 86 -4.11 9.88 28.35
CA ALA A 86 -3.00 9.75 27.43
C ALA A 86 -1.96 10.86 27.63
N VAL A 87 -0.69 10.54 27.39
CA VAL A 87 0.43 11.50 27.45
C VAL A 87 0.90 11.80 26.04
N PHE A 88 0.77 13.07 25.64
CA PHE A 88 1.17 13.55 24.32
C PHE A 88 2.55 14.21 24.39
N ARG A 89 3.42 13.90 23.42
CA ARG A 89 4.68 14.62 23.21
C ARG A 89 4.76 15.10 21.77
N ASN A 90 5.05 16.38 21.60
CA ASN A 90 5.18 17.07 20.32
C ASN A 90 6.67 17.30 20.06
N LEU A 91 7.21 16.68 19.01
CA LEU A 91 8.65 16.57 18.78
C LEU A 91 9.00 17.04 17.36
N ASP A 92 9.96 17.96 17.26
CA ASP A 92 10.57 18.28 15.98
C ASP A 92 11.60 17.19 15.62
N LEU A 93 11.50 16.63 14.41
CA LEU A 93 12.47 15.63 13.96
C LEU A 93 13.82 16.30 13.68
N VAL A 94 14.80 16.06 14.54
CA VAL A 94 16.15 16.66 14.41
C VAL A 94 17.01 15.88 13.41
N ARG A 95 16.90 14.56 13.39
CA ARG A 95 17.72 13.67 12.57
C ARG A 95 16.99 12.34 12.37
N GLU A 96 17.13 11.80 11.17
CA GLU A 96 16.64 10.49 10.75
C GLU A 96 17.83 9.78 10.09
N ASP A 97 18.19 8.60 10.57
CA ASP A 97 19.25 7.77 10.01
C ASP A 97 18.63 6.46 9.51
N ASP A 98 18.97 6.07 8.29
CA ASP A 98 18.75 4.70 7.84
C ASP A 98 19.85 3.81 8.44
N MET A 99 19.48 3.05 9.47
CA MET A 99 20.39 2.15 10.17
C MET A 99 20.42 0.75 9.55
N LEU A 100 19.76 0.54 8.40
CA LEU A 100 19.94 -0.70 7.66
C LEU A 100 21.38 -0.80 7.17
N PRO A 101 22.08 -1.92 7.41
CA PRO A 101 23.45 -2.10 6.97
C PRO A 101 23.54 -1.96 5.45
N HIS A 102 24.19 -0.89 4.96
CA HIS A 102 24.55 -0.76 3.54
C HIS A 102 25.46 -1.90 3.06
N ASP A 103 26.12 -2.57 4.00
CA ASP A 103 26.95 -3.77 3.84
C ASP A 103 26.17 -5.03 3.44
N GLY A 104 24.83 -5.01 3.44
CA GLY A 104 23.96 -6.06 2.86
C GLY A 104 23.37 -5.74 1.48
N LEU A 105 23.46 -4.47 1.04
CA LEU A 105 23.03 -4.01 -0.27
C LEU A 105 24.16 -4.19 -1.29
N SER A 106 24.51 -5.44 -1.58
CA SER A 106 25.30 -5.72 -2.78
C SER A 106 24.50 -5.34 -4.03
N LEU A 107 25.19 -4.88 -5.09
CA LEU A 107 24.55 -4.70 -6.39
C LEU A 107 23.93 -6.04 -6.82
N ARG A 108 22.60 -6.06 -6.98
CA ARG A 108 21.85 -7.20 -7.49
C ARG A 108 21.24 -6.83 -8.83
N VAL A 109 21.50 -7.66 -9.83
CA VAL A 109 20.92 -7.53 -11.16
C VAL A 109 20.02 -8.73 -11.40
N ARG A 110 18.72 -8.48 -11.59
CA ARG A 110 17.72 -9.49 -11.92
C ARG A 110 17.16 -9.20 -13.31
N SER A 111 16.63 -10.24 -13.97
CA SER A 111 16.02 -10.12 -15.29
C SER A 111 14.71 -10.89 -15.34
N PHE A 112 13.71 -10.32 -16.02
CA PHE A 112 12.49 -11.04 -16.37
C PHE A 112 12.68 -12.10 -17.45
N ASP A 113 13.88 -12.25 -18.01
CA ASP A 113 14.25 -13.40 -18.84
C ASP A 113 14.51 -14.66 -17.97
N SER A 114 14.65 -14.49 -16.66
CA SER A 114 14.75 -15.56 -15.67
C SER A 114 14.03 -15.14 -14.39
N PRO A 115 12.68 -15.01 -14.46
CA PRO A 115 11.89 -14.53 -13.33
C PRO A 115 11.89 -15.52 -12.17
N ASP A 116 11.70 -15.01 -10.95
CA ASP A 116 11.55 -15.84 -9.74
C ASP A 116 10.23 -16.61 -9.75
N GLU A 117 9.18 -16.03 -10.31
CA GLU A 117 7.85 -16.64 -10.45
C GLU A 117 7.21 -16.22 -11.78
N THR A 118 6.49 -17.14 -12.43
CA THR A 118 5.63 -16.84 -13.59
C THR A 118 4.23 -17.37 -13.34
N ARG A 119 3.24 -16.47 -13.37
CA ARG A 119 1.82 -16.74 -13.19
C ARG A 119 1.11 -16.67 -14.54
N GLN A 120 0.53 -17.78 -15.00
CA GLN A 120 -0.19 -17.81 -16.28
C GLN A 120 -1.63 -17.34 -16.10
N PHE A 121 -2.10 -16.48 -17.02
CA PHE A 121 -3.52 -16.14 -17.11
C PHE A 121 -4.29 -17.27 -17.79
N GLU A 122 -5.61 -17.27 -17.62
CA GLU A 122 -6.46 -18.27 -18.28
C GLU A 122 -6.36 -18.17 -19.81
N SER A 123 -6.61 -19.30 -20.48
CA SER A 123 -6.65 -19.41 -21.95
C SER A 123 -5.38 -18.99 -22.70
N GLY A 124 -4.22 -18.92 -22.03
CA GLY A 124 -2.97 -18.46 -22.65
C GLY A 124 -3.00 -16.98 -23.05
N SER A 125 -3.90 -16.20 -22.44
CA SER A 125 -4.12 -14.77 -22.73
C SER A 125 -3.01 -13.84 -22.20
N GLY A 126 -1.98 -14.41 -21.59
CA GLY A 126 -0.85 -13.67 -21.06
C GLY A 126 -0.27 -14.29 -19.81
N ARG A 127 0.64 -13.57 -19.18
CA ARG A 127 1.31 -13.99 -17.96
C ARG A 127 1.73 -12.78 -17.12
N PHE A 128 1.98 -13.04 -15.85
CA PHE A 128 2.58 -12.10 -14.92
C PHE A 128 3.84 -12.72 -14.34
N GLU A 129 4.99 -12.08 -14.53
CA GLU A 129 6.29 -12.53 -14.05
C GLU A 129 6.74 -11.67 -12.89
N VAL A 130 7.43 -12.24 -11.91
CA VAL A 130 7.91 -11.52 -10.73
C VAL A 130 9.41 -11.69 -10.60
N VAL A 131 10.12 -10.61 -10.32
CA VAL A 131 11.50 -10.62 -9.83
C VAL A 131 11.54 -10.02 -8.43
N GLN A 132 12.31 -10.64 -7.54
CA GLN A 132 12.46 -10.21 -6.15
C GLN A 132 13.88 -9.72 -5.88
N ASP A 133 14.00 -8.71 -5.02
CA ASP A 133 15.26 -8.17 -4.50
C ASP A 133 15.99 -9.15 -3.57
N GLY A 134 15.27 -10.15 -3.05
CA GLY A 134 15.78 -11.15 -2.11
C GLY A 134 15.96 -10.63 -0.69
N SER A 135 15.28 -9.55 -0.29
CA SER A 135 15.33 -9.00 1.08
C SER A 135 14.47 -9.78 2.09
N GLY A 136 13.71 -10.78 1.65
CA GLY A 136 13.10 -11.78 2.55
C GLY A 136 12.03 -11.23 3.49
N SER A 137 11.51 -10.03 3.32
CA SER A 137 10.28 -9.59 3.99
C SER A 137 9.06 -10.01 3.16
N GLY A 138 8.70 -11.29 3.30
CA GLY A 138 7.38 -11.75 2.92
C GLY A 138 6.28 -11.00 3.68
N SER A 139 5.14 -10.83 3.02
CA SER A 139 3.84 -10.47 3.62
C SER A 139 3.84 -9.21 4.50
N GLY A 140 3.89 -8.04 3.87
CA GLY A 140 3.42 -6.80 4.48
C GLY A 140 2.23 -6.29 3.70
N SER A 141 1.02 -6.64 4.13
CA SER A 141 -0.22 -5.96 3.74
C SER A 141 -0.17 -4.54 4.30
N GLY A 142 0.50 -3.64 3.58
CA GLY A 142 0.68 -2.27 4.00
C GLY A 142 0.88 -1.43 2.76
N SER A 143 -0.09 -0.56 2.48
CA SER A 143 -0.04 0.47 1.46
C SER A 143 1.23 1.33 1.67
N GLY A 144 2.32 0.94 1.02
CA GLY A 144 3.63 1.57 1.19
C GLY A 144 4.59 1.03 0.13
N SER A 145 5.02 1.92 -0.75
CA SER A 145 6.02 1.66 -1.79
C SER A 145 7.27 0.99 -1.18
N GLY A 146 7.38 -0.33 -1.29
CA GLY A 146 8.47 -1.06 -0.62
C GLY A 146 8.38 -2.58 -0.64
N SER A 147 7.50 -3.16 -1.45
CA SER A 147 7.66 -4.57 -1.82
C SER A 147 8.91 -4.64 -2.69
N GLY A 148 9.96 -5.32 -2.22
CA GLY A 148 11.17 -5.62 -2.99
C GLY A 148 10.95 -6.44 -4.26
N SER A 149 9.71 -6.58 -4.72
CA SER A 149 9.32 -7.31 -5.92
C SER A 149 8.85 -6.37 -7.01
N VAL A 150 9.28 -6.64 -8.24
CA VAL A 150 8.80 -5.98 -9.46
C VAL A 150 8.08 -7.01 -10.32
N GLY A 151 6.88 -6.68 -10.78
CA GLY A 151 6.09 -7.50 -11.70
C GLY A 151 6.24 -7.04 -13.15
N ARG A 152 6.21 -7.99 -14.09
CA ARG A 152 6.01 -7.75 -15.53
C ARG A 152 4.74 -8.47 -15.98
N GLY A 153 3.69 -7.71 -16.26
CA GLY A 153 2.49 -8.21 -16.91
C GLY A 153 2.64 -8.18 -18.42
N VAL A 154 2.51 -9.34 -19.07
CA VAL A 154 2.44 -9.45 -20.54
C VAL A 154 1.03 -9.90 -20.89
N PHE A 155 0.22 -8.97 -21.40
CA PHE A 155 -1.18 -9.16 -21.72
C PHE A 155 -1.35 -9.28 -23.24
N MET A 156 -1.85 -10.42 -23.72
CA MET A 156 -2.01 -10.65 -25.16
C MET A 156 -3.22 -9.90 -25.71
N PRO A 157 -3.28 -9.64 -27.04
CA PRO A 157 -4.49 -9.14 -27.68
C PRO A 157 -5.73 -9.95 -27.32
N GLY A 158 -6.83 -9.26 -27.03
CA GLY A 158 -8.07 -9.89 -26.53
C GLY A 158 -8.08 -10.21 -25.03
N TRP A 159 -6.97 -10.01 -24.32
CA TRP A 159 -6.96 -10.12 -22.86
C TRP A 159 -7.88 -9.08 -22.22
N ARG A 160 -8.58 -9.53 -21.17
CA ARG A 160 -9.46 -8.74 -20.32
C ARG A 160 -9.47 -9.32 -18.91
N TRP A 161 -9.33 -8.48 -17.89
CA TRP A 161 -9.26 -8.90 -16.49
C TRP A 161 -10.49 -9.72 -16.07
N SER A 162 -11.69 -9.20 -16.34
CA SER A 162 -12.96 -9.86 -15.99
C SER A 162 -13.18 -11.22 -16.65
N THR A 163 -12.45 -11.53 -17.72
CA THR A 163 -12.50 -12.83 -18.40
C THR A 163 -11.38 -13.76 -17.94
N HIS A 164 -10.16 -13.25 -17.80
CA HIS A 164 -8.96 -14.08 -17.72
C HIS A 164 -8.31 -14.13 -16.34
N VAL A 165 -8.64 -13.18 -15.46
CA VAL A 165 -8.09 -13.09 -14.09
C VAL A 165 -9.17 -13.17 -13.03
N LYS A 166 -10.38 -12.67 -13.28
CA LYS A 166 -11.53 -12.83 -12.38
C LYS A 166 -11.74 -14.27 -11.87
N PRO A 167 -11.66 -15.33 -12.72
CA PRO A 167 -11.77 -16.71 -12.24
C PRO A 167 -10.70 -17.12 -11.22
N ILE A 168 -9.53 -16.49 -11.27
CA ILE A 168 -8.42 -16.71 -10.35
C ILE A 168 -8.61 -15.86 -9.07
N ALA A 169 -9.02 -14.60 -9.23
CA ALA A 169 -9.12 -13.63 -8.15
C ALA A 169 -10.38 -13.80 -7.27
N GLY A 170 -11.46 -14.37 -7.81
CA GLY A 170 -12.71 -14.58 -7.07
C GLY A 170 -13.46 -13.31 -6.67
N THR A 171 -13.16 -12.17 -7.31
CA THR A 171 -13.74 -10.85 -7.03
C THR A 171 -14.45 -10.29 -8.26
N ASP A 172 -15.31 -9.29 -8.07
CA ASP A 172 -16.09 -8.74 -9.20
C ASP A 172 -15.31 -7.81 -10.11
N SER A 173 -14.36 -7.07 -9.55
CA SER A 173 -13.38 -6.20 -10.22
C SER A 173 -12.00 -6.41 -9.59
N CYS A 174 -10.94 -5.94 -10.25
CA CYS A 174 -9.58 -6.07 -9.74
C CYS A 174 -9.42 -5.24 -8.45
N GLN A 175 -9.01 -5.89 -7.36
CA GLN A 175 -8.79 -5.25 -6.07
C GLN A 175 -7.31 -5.00 -5.74
N ALA A 176 -6.41 -5.25 -6.69
CA ALA A 176 -5.01 -4.92 -6.51
C ALA A 176 -4.79 -3.42 -6.75
N SER A 177 -3.88 -2.83 -5.98
CA SER A 177 -3.35 -1.51 -6.31
C SER A 177 -2.17 -1.68 -7.25
N HIS A 178 -2.15 -0.90 -8.33
CA HIS A 178 -1.11 -0.92 -9.33
C HIS A 178 -0.39 0.41 -9.39
N VAL A 179 0.94 0.35 -9.43
CA VAL A 179 1.80 1.48 -9.80
C VAL A 179 2.61 0.98 -10.98
N GLY A 180 2.29 1.46 -12.17
CA GLY A 180 2.68 0.82 -13.42
C GLY A 180 3.39 1.74 -14.40
N TYR A 181 4.27 1.17 -15.21
CA TYR A 181 4.85 1.81 -16.39
C TYR A 181 4.60 0.93 -17.63
N CYS A 182 4.04 1.51 -18.69
CA CYS A 182 3.74 0.78 -19.90
C CYS A 182 4.92 0.81 -20.87
N VAL A 183 5.44 -0.38 -21.17
CA VAL A 183 6.57 -0.57 -22.06
C VAL A 183 6.12 -0.66 -23.52
N SER A 184 5.01 -1.34 -23.79
CA SER A 184 4.48 -1.56 -25.14
C SER A 184 2.98 -1.82 -25.13
N GLY A 185 2.35 -1.71 -26.30
CA GLY A 185 0.92 -1.89 -26.47
C GLY A 185 0.07 -0.80 -25.81
N ARG A 186 -1.23 -1.08 -25.65
CA ARG A 186 -2.19 -0.19 -25.01
C ARG A 186 -3.20 -0.97 -24.19
N MET A 187 -3.69 -0.36 -23.12
CA MET A 187 -4.73 -0.93 -22.27
C MET A 187 -5.78 0.12 -21.91
N ARG A 188 -7.05 -0.27 -21.96
CA ARG A 188 -8.16 0.49 -21.40
C ARG A 188 -8.37 0.07 -19.96
N ILE A 189 -8.57 1.03 -19.07
CA ILE A 189 -8.91 0.80 -17.67
C ILE A 189 -10.22 1.52 -17.39
N VAL A 190 -11.15 0.82 -16.74
CA VAL A 190 -12.45 1.37 -16.30
C VAL A 190 -12.63 1.06 -14.83
N MET A 191 -12.77 2.10 -14.03
CA MET A 191 -13.01 2.03 -12.59
C MET A 191 -14.48 1.70 -12.30
N ASP A 192 -14.76 1.17 -11.11
CA ASP A 192 -16.12 0.85 -10.69
C ASP A 192 -17.03 2.09 -10.56
N ASP A 193 -16.45 3.29 -10.37
CA ASP A 193 -17.18 4.57 -10.39
C ASP A 193 -17.51 5.09 -11.80
N GLY A 194 -17.08 4.35 -12.83
CA GLY A 194 -17.27 4.67 -14.25
C GLY A 194 -16.21 5.59 -14.86
N SER A 195 -15.29 6.15 -14.06
CA SER A 195 -14.13 6.85 -14.59
C SER A 195 -13.22 5.89 -15.35
N ALA A 196 -12.52 6.38 -16.38
CA ALA A 196 -11.79 5.49 -17.25
C ALA A 196 -10.64 6.19 -17.99
N GLY A 197 -9.49 5.52 -18.06
CA GLY A 197 -8.27 5.99 -18.75
C GLY A 197 -7.77 4.99 -19.80
N GLU A 198 -6.88 5.44 -20.67
CA GLU A 198 -6.07 4.57 -21.52
C GLU A 198 -4.61 4.77 -21.12
N VAL A 199 -3.86 3.68 -21.10
CA VAL A 199 -2.41 3.68 -20.88
C VAL A 199 -1.73 3.08 -22.11
N GLY A 200 -0.74 3.78 -22.65
CA GLY A 200 0.06 3.35 -23.79
C GLY A 200 1.55 3.39 -23.50
N ALA A 201 2.37 2.93 -24.45
CA ALA A 201 3.81 2.89 -24.30
C ALA A 201 4.39 4.26 -23.89
N GLY A 202 5.19 4.28 -22.81
CA GLY A 202 5.76 5.49 -22.23
C GLY A 202 4.95 6.09 -21.07
N ASP A 203 3.72 5.66 -20.87
CA ASP A 203 2.85 6.20 -19.82
C ASP A 203 3.13 5.56 -18.46
N PHE A 204 3.07 6.39 -17.42
CA PHE A 204 3.02 5.99 -16.03
C PHE A 204 1.57 5.99 -15.54
N MET A 205 1.18 4.99 -14.75
CA MET A 205 -0.15 4.88 -14.17
C MET A 205 -0.13 4.57 -12.67
N VAL A 206 -1.11 5.11 -11.96
CA VAL A 206 -1.50 4.64 -10.63
C VAL A 206 -2.96 4.23 -10.72
N CYS A 207 -3.26 2.97 -10.45
CA CYS A 207 -4.62 2.44 -10.50
C CYS A 207 -4.99 1.85 -9.13
N PRO A 208 -5.92 2.49 -8.40
CA PRO A 208 -6.37 1.96 -7.11
C PRO A 208 -7.27 0.71 -7.31
N PRO A 209 -7.57 -0.04 -6.24
CA PRO A 209 -8.55 -1.12 -6.26
C PRO A 209 -9.90 -0.68 -6.85
N GLY A 210 -10.58 -1.59 -7.54
CA GLY A 210 -11.91 -1.40 -8.12
C GLY A 210 -11.90 -1.04 -9.60
N HIS A 211 -11.45 -1.94 -10.47
CA HIS A 211 -11.42 -1.72 -11.92
C HIS A 211 -11.48 -2.99 -12.78
N ASP A 212 -11.91 -2.85 -14.03
CA ASP A 212 -11.67 -3.81 -15.12
C ASP A 212 -10.69 -3.22 -16.12
N ALA A 213 -9.94 -4.07 -16.82
CA ALA A 213 -8.96 -3.63 -17.81
C ALA A 213 -8.86 -4.61 -18.97
N TRP A 214 -8.54 -4.11 -20.17
CA TRP A 214 -8.35 -4.93 -21.36
C TRP A 214 -7.37 -4.32 -22.35
N VAL A 215 -6.72 -5.19 -23.13
CA VAL A 215 -5.77 -4.78 -24.17
C VAL A 215 -6.50 -4.14 -25.34
N LEU A 216 -5.94 -3.05 -25.86
CA LEU A 216 -6.42 -2.36 -27.06
C LEU A 216 -5.48 -2.63 -28.24
N GLY A 217 -6.05 -3.14 -29.34
CA GLY A 217 -5.32 -3.44 -30.58
C GLY A 217 -4.70 -4.84 -30.60
N ASP A 218 -3.77 -5.03 -31.53
CA ASP A 218 -3.25 -6.36 -31.92
C ASP A 218 -1.82 -6.61 -31.42
N GLU A 219 -1.29 -5.72 -30.58
CA GLU A 219 0.02 -5.86 -29.94
C GLU A 219 -0.15 -6.24 -28.46
N PRO A 220 0.70 -7.13 -27.90
CA PRO A 220 0.73 -7.36 -26.47
C PRO A 220 1.00 -6.08 -25.67
N CYS A 221 0.18 -5.84 -24.64
CA CYS A 221 0.43 -4.77 -23.68
C CYS A 221 1.41 -5.28 -22.62
N VAL A 222 2.52 -4.57 -22.41
CA VAL A 222 3.53 -4.94 -21.39
C VAL A 222 3.60 -3.86 -20.33
N LEU A 223 3.28 -4.21 -19.08
CA LEU A 223 3.32 -3.33 -17.92
C LEU A 223 4.38 -3.80 -16.92
N ILE A 224 5.21 -2.88 -16.43
CA ILE A 224 6.03 -3.08 -15.23
C ILE A 224 5.26 -2.55 -14.03
N ASP A 225 5.16 -3.31 -12.95
CA ASP A 225 4.36 -3.00 -11.76
C ASP A 225 5.16 -3.17 -10.47
N TRP A 226 5.14 -2.15 -9.60
CA TRP A 226 5.85 -2.15 -8.32
C TRP A 226 4.95 -2.36 -7.10
N ALA A 227 3.63 -2.34 -7.26
CA ALA A 227 2.67 -2.44 -6.16
C ALA A 227 1.97 -3.80 -6.12
N ALA A 228 1.60 -4.37 -7.26
CA ALA A 228 0.78 -5.58 -7.31
C ALA A 228 1.59 -6.89 -7.31
N ALA A 229 2.93 -6.81 -7.32
CA ALA A 229 3.82 -7.95 -7.55
C ALA A 229 3.64 -9.09 -6.53
N GLY A 230 3.31 -8.77 -5.27
CA GLY A 230 3.12 -9.76 -4.20
C GLY A 230 1.99 -10.75 -4.48
N ASP A 231 0.80 -10.25 -4.83
CA ASP A 231 -0.45 -11.03 -4.75
C ASP A 231 -1.22 -11.18 -6.08
N TYR A 232 -0.93 -10.37 -7.10
CA TYR A 232 -1.72 -10.35 -8.33
C TYR A 232 -1.65 -11.65 -9.13
N ALA A 233 -2.82 -12.17 -9.57
CA ALA A 233 -2.97 -13.40 -10.34
C ALA A 233 -2.31 -14.66 -9.73
N ARG A 234 -2.09 -14.66 -8.40
CA ARG A 234 -1.56 -15.81 -7.67
C ARG A 234 -2.69 -16.81 -7.39
N ARG A 235 -2.52 -18.07 -7.78
CA ARG A 235 -3.47 -19.15 -7.45
C ARG A 235 -3.34 -19.50 -5.97
N ARG A 236 -4.47 -19.63 -5.27
CA ARG A 236 -4.55 -20.16 -3.90
C ARG A 236 -4.69 -21.67 -3.91
#